data_AF-A0A437MEZ3-F1
#
_entry.id   AF-A0A437MEZ3-F1
#
_cell.length_a   1.000
_cell.length_b   1.000
_cell.length_c   1.000
_cell.angle_alpha   90.00
_cell.angle_beta   90.00
_cell.angle_gamma   90.00
#
_symmetry.space_group_name_H-M   'P 1'
#
loop_
_entity.id
_entity.type
_entity.pdbx_description
1 polymer ?
#
loop_
_entity_poly.entity_id
_entity_poly.type
_entity_poly.pdbx_seq_one_letter_code
_entity_poly.pdbx_strand_id
1 'polypeptide(L)'
;MALVQVPMKNMPVLPQDSETTCWYTCLTMMFLWKGRDPDEIKPALVKAGILWDDATKTGLKTKDYFRAAKALGLTPWGTSSSWSATNFASFCAVSPCWVAGKWYDNSHNVVVIGASRKEIRFIDPYWETSKEATIRTWFENDFVHGKVPAQSPGTDFYQGWVGAVMTWGEATPAGIVPE
;
A
#
# COMPACT_ATOMS: atom_id res chain seq x y z
N MET A 1 -15.80 5.67 16.84
CA MET A 1 -16.25 5.06 15.59
C MET A 1 -15.57 3.72 15.43
N ALA A 2 -16.31 2.74 14.92
CA ALA A 2 -15.80 1.38 14.71
C ALA A 2 -14.69 1.35 13.66
N LEU A 3 -13.80 0.37 13.79
CA LEU A 3 -12.79 0.05 12.78
C LEU A 3 -13.50 -0.52 11.54
N VAL A 4 -13.35 0.13 10.39
CA VAL A 4 -13.74 -0.47 9.10
C VAL A 4 -12.64 -1.44 8.72
N GLN A 5 -12.97 -2.72 8.63
CA GLN A 5 -12.01 -3.77 8.35
C GLN A 5 -12.35 -4.49 7.05
N VAL A 6 -11.31 -4.73 6.26
CA VAL A 6 -11.39 -5.58 5.07
C VAL A 6 -11.72 -7.00 5.51
N PRO A 7 -12.72 -7.66 4.89
CA PRO A 7 -12.88 -9.10 5.06
C PRO A 7 -11.67 -9.78 4.42
N MET A 8 -10.78 -10.34 5.24
CA MET A 8 -9.49 -10.89 4.80
C MET A 8 -9.64 -12.05 3.80
N LYS A 9 -10.80 -12.73 3.80
CA LYS A 9 -11.05 -13.94 3.01
C LYS A 9 -9.88 -14.93 3.23
N ASN A 10 -9.26 -15.39 2.14
CA ASN A 10 -8.09 -16.26 2.15
C ASN A 10 -6.78 -15.50 1.88
N MET A 11 -6.74 -14.17 2.04
CA MET A 11 -5.51 -13.41 1.84
C MET A 11 -4.49 -13.75 2.94
N PRO A 12 -3.34 -14.35 2.59
CA PRO A 12 -2.30 -14.64 3.56
C PRO A 12 -1.55 -13.37 3.96
N VAL A 13 -0.92 -13.42 5.13
CA VAL A 13 0.06 -12.42 5.58
C VAL A 13 1.43 -12.87 5.09
N LEU A 14 1.98 -12.20 4.08
CA LEU A 14 3.18 -12.66 3.38
C LEU A 14 4.40 -11.75 3.68
N PRO A 15 5.54 -12.33 4.11
CA PRO A 15 6.81 -11.60 4.16
C PRO A 15 7.32 -11.32 2.74
N GLN A 16 8.04 -10.21 2.57
CA GLN A 16 8.74 -9.94 1.32
C GLN A 16 9.90 -10.91 1.10
N ASP A 17 10.22 -11.23 -0.14
CA ASP A 17 11.30 -12.16 -0.45
C ASP A 17 12.70 -11.54 -0.32
N SER A 18 12.81 -10.25 -0.61
CA SER A 18 14.04 -9.46 -0.55
C SER A 18 13.74 -8.06 -0.02
N GLU A 19 14.78 -7.31 0.36
CA GLU A 19 14.67 -5.93 0.88
C GLU A 19 13.94 -4.95 -0.06
N THR A 20 13.90 -5.24 -1.36
CA THR A 20 13.36 -4.34 -2.40
C THR A 20 12.06 -4.83 -3.05
N THR A 21 11.45 -5.90 -2.53
CA THR A 21 10.24 -6.53 -3.10
C THR A 21 8.98 -6.37 -2.23
N CYS A 22 8.98 -5.42 -1.28
CA CYS A 22 7.78 -5.05 -0.51
C CYS A 22 6.59 -4.70 -1.42
N TRP A 23 6.83 -3.94 -2.49
CA TRP A 23 5.81 -3.55 -3.47
C TRP A 23 5.15 -4.77 -4.13
N TYR A 24 5.94 -5.75 -4.54
CA TYR A 24 5.46 -6.95 -5.24
C TYR A 24 4.67 -7.84 -4.29
N THR A 25 5.20 -8.05 -3.08
CA THR A 25 4.55 -8.84 -2.03
C THR A 25 3.18 -8.27 -1.67
N CYS A 26 3.08 -6.94 -1.56
CA CYS A 26 1.80 -6.26 -1.35
C CYS A 26 0.82 -6.49 -2.52
N LEU A 27 1.29 -6.44 -3.78
CA LEU A 27 0.45 -6.74 -4.94
C LEU A 27 0.00 -8.21 -4.96
N THR A 28 0.87 -9.16 -4.59
CA THR A 28 0.53 -10.59 -4.44
C THR A 28 -0.61 -10.77 -3.45
N MET A 29 -0.51 -10.16 -2.26
CA MET A 29 -1.59 -10.19 -1.26
C MET A 29 -2.90 -9.61 -1.83
N MET A 30 -2.83 -8.47 -2.53
CA MET A 30 -3.98 -7.83 -3.18
C MET A 30 -4.64 -8.73 -4.24
N PHE A 31 -3.85 -9.47 -5.03
CA PHE A 31 -4.36 -10.41 -6.05
C PHE A 31 -5.03 -11.62 -5.41
N LEU A 32 -4.39 -12.23 -4.41
CA LEU A 32 -4.95 -13.36 -3.66
C LEU A 32 -6.28 -12.99 -2.99
N TRP A 33 -6.38 -11.80 -2.39
CA TRP A 33 -7.64 -11.30 -1.84
C TRP A 33 -8.76 -11.16 -2.88
N LYS A 34 -8.40 -10.76 -4.10
CA LYS A 34 -9.34 -10.61 -5.22
C LYS A 34 -9.74 -11.96 -5.83
N GLY A 35 -9.04 -13.05 -5.49
CA GLY A 35 -9.18 -14.35 -6.13
C GLY A 35 -8.54 -14.40 -7.51
N ARG A 36 -7.50 -13.59 -7.74
CA ARG A 36 -6.69 -13.58 -8.96
C ARG A 36 -5.35 -14.25 -8.73
N ASP A 37 -4.74 -14.70 -9.81
CA ASP A 37 -3.46 -15.39 -9.77
C ASP A 37 -2.31 -14.37 -9.73
N PRO A 38 -1.44 -14.38 -8.70
CA PRO A 38 -0.29 -13.50 -8.65
C PRO A 38 0.67 -13.60 -9.84
N ASP A 39 0.70 -14.74 -10.54
CA ASP A 39 1.53 -14.92 -11.74
C ASP A 39 1.11 -14.01 -12.90
N GLU A 40 -0.07 -13.40 -12.83
CA GLU A 40 -0.53 -12.36 -13.77
C GLU A 40 0.22 -11.02 -13.60
N ILE A 41 0.81 -10.75 -12.43
CA ILE A 41 1.38 -9.44 -12.10
C ILE A 41 2.57 -9.12 -13.01
N LYS A 42 3.59 -10.00 -13.04
CA LYS A 42 4.80 -9.80 -13.84
C LYS A 42 4.51 -9.54 -15.32
N PRO A 43 3.78 -10.40 -16.05
CA PRO A 43 3.52 -10.18 -17.47
C PRO A 43 2.72 -8.89 -17.74
N ALA A 44 1.77 -8.52 -16.87
CA ALA A 44 1.04 -7.27 -17.00
C ALA A 44 1.95 -6.04 -16.84
N LEU A 45 2.84 -6.04 -15.84
CA LEU A 45 3.77 -4.95 -15.60
C LEU A 45 4.82 -4.83 -16.73
N VAL A 46 5.38 -5.95 -17.20
CA VAL A 46 6.32 -5.96 -18.32
C VAL A 46 5.65 -5.45 -19.60
N LYS A 47 4.42 -5.87 -19.89
CA LYS A 47 3.64 -5.37 -21.05
C LYS A 47 3.40 -3.85 -20.96
N ALA A 48 3.29 -3.31 -19.75
CA ALA A 48 3.19 -1.88 -19.51
C ALA A 48 4.56 -1.16 -19.57
N GLY A 49 5.65 -1.84 -19.92
CA GLY A 49 6.98 -1.24 -20.05
C GLY A 49 7.69 -1.00 -18.71
N ILE A 50 7.27 -1.69 -17.64
CA ILE A 50 8.02 -1.69 -16.38
C ILE A 50 9.18 -2.69 -16.50
N LEU A 51 10.39 -2.21 -16.21
CA LEU A 51 11.59 -3.03 -16.22
C LEU A 51 11.61 -3.93 -14.98
N TRP A 52 11.08 -5.14 -15.10
CA TRP A 52 10.92 -6.09 -13.99
C TRP A 52 12.23 -6.35 -13.23
N ASP A 53 13.32 -6.61 -13.94
CA ASP A 53 14.61 -6.91 -13.32
C ASP A 53 15.19 -5.70 -12.56
N ASP A 54 14.93 -4.48 -13.03
CA ASP A 54 15.30 -3.27 -12.31
C ASP A 54 14.43 -3.07 -11.05
N ALA A 55 13.11 -3.26 -11.19
CA ALA A 55 12.16 -3.09 -10.09
C ALA A 55 12.35 -4.11 -8.95
N THR A 56 12.73 -5.35 -9.28
CA THR A 56 13.05 -6.39 -8.29
C THR A 56 14.40 -6.20 -7.61
N LYS A 57 15.33 -5.45 -8.24
CA LYS A 57 16.63 -5.10 -7.65
C LYS A 57 16.60 -3.83 -6.83
N THR A 58 15.84 -2.82 -7.28
CA THR A 58 15.94 -1.45 -6.78
C THR A 58 14.61 -0.89 -6.27
N GLY A 59 13.57 -1.72 -6.20
CA GLY A 59 12.21 -1.32 -5.87
C GLY A 59 11.46 -0.73 -7.07
N LEU A 60 10.13 -0.88 -7.08
CA LEU A 60 9.28 -0.23 -8.05
C LEU A 60 9.38 1.30 -7.89
N LYS A 61 9.66 2.01 -8.98
CA LYS A 61 9.87 3.46 -8.93
C LYS A 61 8.55 4.22 -8.83
N THR A 62 8.55 5.34 -8.11
CA THR A 62 7.37 6.20 -7.95
C THR A 62 6.71 6.58 -9.27
N LYS A 63 7.52 6.91 -10.30
CA LYS A 63 7.04 7.24 -11.65
C LYS A 63 6.23 6.13 -12.32
N ASP A 64 6.41 4.87 -11.90
CA ASP A 64 5.79 3.69 -12.49
C ASP A 64 4.57 3.21 -11.70
N TYR A 65 4.29 3.75 -10.50
CA TYR A 65 3.16 3.34 -9.65
C TYR A 65 1.81 3.44 -10.38
N PHE A 66 1.50 4.58 -10.99
CA PHE A 66 0.23 4.75 -11.70
C PHE A 66 0.13 3.87 -12.94
N ARG A 67 1.26 3.65 -13.60
CA ARG A 67 1.33 2.76 -14.75
C ARG A 67 1.07 1.32 -14.34
N ALA A 68 1.68 0.88 -13.23
CA ALA A 68 1.47 -0.43 -12.64
C ALA A 68 0.00 -0.63 -12.23
N ALA A 69 -0.60 0.35 -11.54
CA ALA A 69 -2.00 0.29 -11.13
C ALA A 69 -2.93 0.03 -12.33
N LYS A 70 -2.80 0.86 -13.39
CA LYS A 70 -3.60 0.71 -14.61
C LYS A 70 -3.37 -0.63 -15.30
N ALA A 71 -2.11 -1.09 -15.38
CA ALA A 71 -1.76 -2.37 -15.99
C ALA A 71 -2.40 -3.57 -15.26
N LEU A 72 -2.55 -3.47 -13.94
CA LEU A 72 -3.10 -4.53 -13.10
C LEU A 72 -4.63 -4.45 -12.93
N GLY A 73 -5.27 -3.39 -13.44
CA GLY A 73 -6.70 -3.13 -13.26
C GLY A 73 -7.06 -2.59 -11.89
N LEU A 74 -6.11 -1.97 -11.20
CA LEU A 74 -6.31 -1.25 -9.94
C LEU A 74 -6.65 0.21 -10.19
N THR A 75 -7.37 0.82 -9.26
CA THR A 75 -7.66 2.26 -9.26
C THR A 75 -6.52 3.00 -8.56
N PRO A 76 -5.76 3.90 -9.25
CA PRO A 76 -4.77 4.75 -8.61
C PRO A 76 -5.42 6.00 -8.02
N TRP A 77 -5.14 6.31 -6.75
CA TRP A 77 -5.80 7.41 -6.02
C TRP A 77 -5.02 8.71 -5.90
N GLY A 78 -3.77 8.78 -6.36
CA GLY A 78 -2.96 10.00 -6.15
C GLY A 78 -1.72 9.79 -5.32
N THR A 79 -0.81 10.74 -5.50
CA THR A 79 0.14 11.19 -4.48
C THR A 79 -0.52 12.40 -3.79
N SER A 80 -0.71 12.40 -2.47
CA SER A 80 -1.22 13.58 -1.77
C SER A 80 -0.61 13.69 -0.39
N SER A 81 -0.37 14.92 0.05
CA SER A 81 0.00 15.24 1.44
C SER A 81 -1.19 15.22 2.42
N SER A 82 -2.41 15.01 1.91
CA SER A 82 -3.67 15.15 2.69
C SER A 82 -4.42 13.84 2.93
N TRP A 83 -3.74 12.69 2.91
CA TRP A 83 -4.40 11.44 3.29
C TRP A 83 -4.84 11.48 4.76
N SER A 84 -5.90 10.76 5.09
CA SER A 84 -6.41 10.64 6.45
C SER A 84 -6.85 9.21 6.72
N ALA A 85 -6.98 8.83 7.98
CA ALA A 85 -7.51 7.52 8.36
C ALA A 85 -8.97 7.33 7.88
N THR A 86 -9.71 8.42 7.72
CA THR A 86 -11.05 8.40 7.09
C THR A 86 -10.99 8.01 5.60
N ASN A 87 -9.97 8.45 4.86
CA ASN A 87 -9.79 7.99 3.48
C ASN A 87 -9.48 6.49 3.46
N PHE A 88 -8.59 6.02 4.33
CA PHE A 88 -8.28 4.59 4.44
C PHE A 88 -9.47 3.74 4.87
N ALA A 89 -10.37 4.25 5.72
CA ALA A 89 -11.61 3.58 6.08
C ALA A 89 -12.53 3.43 4.84
N SER A 90 -12.63 4.48 4.02
CA SER A 90 -13.40 4.46 2.77
C SER A 90 -12.82 3.45 1.77
N PHE A 91 -11.50 3.36 1.67
CA PHE A 91 -10.83 2.37 0.84
C PHE A 91 -11.04 0.94 1.37
N CYS A 92 -10.90 0.72 2.69
CA CYS A 92 -11.09 -0.58 3.32
C CYS A 92 -12.54 -1.10 3.21
N ALA A 93 -13.52 -0.23 3.01
CA ALA A 93 -14.90 -0.62 2.73
C ALA A 93 -15.04 -1.34 1.37
N VAL A 94 -14.14 -1.09 0.41
CA VAL A 94 -14.18 -1.70 -0.93
C VAL A 94 -13.12 -2.79 -1.12
N SER A 95 -11.90 -2.59 -0.62
CA SER A 95 -10.78 -3.53 -0.79
C SER A 95 -9.63 -3.25 0.19
N PRO A 96 -8.69 -4.19 0.39
CA PRO A 96 -7.40 -3.83 0.93
C PRO A 96 -6.73 -2.77 0.05
N CYS A 97 -5.81 -1.99 0.62
CA CYS A 97 -5.17 -0.89 -0.06
C CYS A 97 -3.68 -1.18 -0.15
N TRP A 98 -3.13 -1.19 -1.36
CA TRP A 98 -1.70 -1.11 -1.54
C TRP A 98 -1.29 0.34 -1.29
N VAL A 99 -0.33 0.56 -0.40
CA VAL A 99 0.12 1.91 -0.04
C VAL A 99 1.63 1.99 -0.13
N ALA A 100 2.13 3.01 -0.82
CA ALA A 100 3.53 3.41 -0.78
C ALA A 100 3.68 4.58 0.18
N GLY A 101 4.66 4.48 1.08
CA GLY A 101 5.00 5.57 1.98
C GLY A 101 6.47 5.57 2.34
N LYS A 102 6.94 6.67 2.91
CA LYS A 102 8.31 6.84 3.40
C LYS A 102 8.39 6.39 4.86
N TRP A 103 8.15 5.12 5.15
CA TRP A 103 8.34 4.59 6.50
C TRP A 103 9.75 4.04 6.61
N TYR A 104 10.40 4.20 7.77
CA TYR A 104 11.84 3.93 7.95
C TYR A 104 12.71 4.92 7.15
N ASP A 105 13.96 4.56 6.87
CA ASP A 105 14.89 5.41 6.10
C ASP A 105 14.69 5.33 4.57
N ASN A 106 13.69 4.57 4.10
CA ASN A 106 13.48 4.26 2.68
C ASN A 106 12.00 4.34 2.26
N SER A 107 11.74 4.17 0.96
CA SER A 107 10.40 3.89 0.44
C SER A 107 9.97 2.49 0.87
N HIS A 108 8.77 2.35 1.43
CA HIS A 108 8.22 1.06 1.82
C HIS A 108 6.76 0.91 1.40
N ASN A 109 6.35 -0.34 1.18
CA ASN A 109 5.00 -0.68 0.77
C ASN A 109 4.34 -1.59 1.79
N VAL A 110 3.08 -1.28 2.09
CA VAL A 110 2.24 -2.02 3.04
C VAL A 110 0.87 -2.27 2.44
N VAL A 111 0.13 -3.21 3.02
CA VAL A 111 -1.29 -3.44 2.68
C VAL A 111 -2.16 -2.97 3.84
N VAL A 112 -2.88 -1.87 3.67
CA VAL A 112 -3.87 -1.42 4.66
C VAL A 112 -5.10 -2.32 4.58
N ILE A 113 -5.48 -2.87 5.74
CA ILE A 113 -6.57 -3.84 5.90
C ILE A 113 -7.66 -3.38 6.86
N GLY A 114 -7.48 -2.23 7.50
CA GLY A 114 -8.53 -1.58 8.25
C GLY A 114 -8.14 -0.19 8.69
N ALA A 115 -9.13 0.65 8.95
CA ALA A 115 -8.90 1.98 9.51
C ALA A 115 -10.13 2.48 10.28
N SER A 116 -9.89 3.32 11.27
CA SER A 116 -10.90 4.08 11.99
C SER A 116 -10.58 5.58 11.86
N ARG A 117 -11.24 6.44 12.63
CA ARG A 117 -10.85 7.87 12.72
C ARG A 117 -9.55 8.13 13.49
N LYS A 118 -8.95 7.10 14.09
CA LYS A 118 -7.76 7.27 14.95
C LYS A 118 -6.58 6.42 14.52
N GLU A 119 -6.85 5.25 13.96
CA GLU A 119 -5.83 4.23 13.74
C GLU A 119 -5.97 3.59 12.37
N ILE A 120 -4.84 3.13 11.85
CA ILE A 120 -4.73 2.44 10.57
C ILE A 120 -4.06 1.10 10.86
N ARG A 121 -4.73 0.02 10.46
CA ARG A 121 -4.31 -1.35 10.59
C ARG A 121 -3.81 -1.86 9.23
N PHE A 122 -2.60 -2.38 9.19
CA PHE A 122 -1.94 -2.77 7.94
C PHE A 122 -1.06 -4.00 8.13
N ILE A 123 -0.80 -4.68 7.02
CA ILE A 123 0.20 -5.73 6.90
C ILE A 123 1.50 -5.09 6.45
N ASP A 124 2.54 -5.29 7.23
CA ASP A 124 3.91 -4.92 6.92
C ASP A 124 4.67 -6.16 6.43
N PRO A 125 5.06 -6.23 5.14
CA PRO A 125 5.78 -7.37 4.61
C PRO A 125 7.26 -7.40 5.04
N TYR A 126 7.76 -6.34 5.68
CA TYR A 126 9.15 -6.27 6.12
C TYR A 126 9.43 -7.21 7.30
N TRP A 127 10.66 -7.70 7.35
CA TRP A 127 11.17 -8.55 8.41
C TRP A 127 12.67 -8.32 8.62
N GLU A 128 13.16 -8.46 9.87
CA GLU A 128 14.58 -8.28 10.22
C GLU A 128 15.24 -9.59 10.65
N THR A 129 14.57 -10.37 11.51
CA THR A 129 15.17 -11.52 12.21
C THR A 129 14.60 -12.87 11.79
N SER A 130 13.31 -12.91 11.43
CA SER A 130 12.62 -14.11 10.96
C SER A 130 11.73 -13.71 9.80
N LYS A 131 11.68 -14.52 8.73
CA LYS A 131 10.95 -14.21 7.49
C LYS A 131 9.44 -14.31 7.72
N GLU A 132 8.90 -13.35 8.44
CA GLU A 132 7.50 -13.26 8.86
C GLU A 132 7.00 -11.83 8.67
N ALA A 133 5.86 -11.68 7.99
CA ALA A 133 5.16 -10.40 7.93
C ALA A 133 4.36 -10.17 9.20
N THR A 134 4.13 -8.89 9.53
CA THR A 134 3.42 -8.51 10.75
C THR A 134 2.16 -7.72 10.44
N ILE A 135 1.12 -7.93 11.24
CA ILE A 135 -0.03 -7.02 11.26
C ILE A 135 0.26 -5.95 12.32
N ARG A 136 0.31 -4.70 11.89
CA ARG A 136 0.54 -3.53 12.74
C ARG A 136 -0.70 -2.66 12.79
N THR A 137 -0.82 -1.89 13.87
CA THR A 137 -1.81 -0.83 14.01
C THR A 137 -1.09 0.42 14.50
N TRP A 138 -1.16 1.49 13.73
CA TRP A 138 -0.56 2.79 14.07
C TRP A 138 -1.63 3.85 14.18
N PHE A 139 -1.37 4.89 14.98
CA PHE A 139 -2.20 6.09 14.95
C PHE A 139 -2.08 6.77 13.58
N GLU A 140 -3.15 7.44 13.17
CA GLU A 140 -3.24 8.17 11.89
C GLU A 140 -2.03 9.07 11.66
N ASN A 141 -1.67 9.87 12.67
CA ASN A 141 -0.58 10.82 12.57
C ASN A 141 0.75 10.13 12.26
N ASP A 142 1.05 9.01 12.93
CA ASP A 142 2.28 8.25 12.71
C ASP A 142 2.35 7.64 11.31
N PHE A 143 1.20 7.18 10.79
CA PHE A 143 1.13 6.54 9.48
C PHE A 143 1.18 7.54 8.33
N VAL A 144 0.41 8.63 8.44
CA VAL A 144 0.21 9.63 7.38
C VAL A 144 1.29 10.71 7.38
N HIS A 145 1.87 11.03 8.54
CA HIS A 145 2.86 12.11 8.68
C HIS A 145 4.23 11.61 9.13
N GLY A 146 4.35 10.32 9.47
CA GLY A 146 5.59 9.76 10.01
C GLY A 146 5.77 10.03 11.50
N LYS A 147 6.74 9.35 12.10
CA LYS A 147 7.05 9.45 13.54
C LYS A 147 8.12 10.49 13.90
N VAL A 148 8.69 11.19 12.91
CA VAL A 148 9.88 12.04 13.11
C VAL A 148 9.60 13.48 12.64
N PRO A 149 9.81 14.52 13.48
CA PRO A 149 9.63 15.92 13.09
C PRO A 149 10.63 16.45 12.04
N ALA A 150 11.58 15.62 11.60
CA ALA A 150 12.74 16.06 10.84
C ALA A 150 13.16 15.02 9.80
N GLN A 151 12.33 14.78 8.79
CA GLN A 151 12.83 14.26 7.53
C GLN A 151 12.12 14.99 6.40
N SER A 152 12.83 15.95 5.81
CA SER A 152 12.42 16.65 4.59
C SER A 152 11.89 15.64 3.57
N PRO A 153 10.83 15.98 2.81
CA PRO A 153 10.39 15.17 1.69
C PRO A 153 11.60 14.86 0.81
N GLY A 154 11.90 13.57 0.61
CA GLY A 154 12.88 13.19 -0.41
C GLY A 154 12.35 13.69 -1.76
N THR A 155 13.24 14.10 -2.65
CA THR A 155 12.91 14.66 -3.98
C THR A 155 12.04 13.76 -4.85
N ASP A 156 11.97 12.46 -4.52
CA ASP A 156 11.31 11.42 -5.30
C ASP A 156 9.90 11.06 -4.78
N PHE A 157 9.51 11.59 -3.61
CA PHE A 157 8.15 11.48 -3.09
C PHE A 157 7.43 12.80 -3.32
N TYR A 158 6.37 12.75 -4.12
CA TYR A 158 5.48 13.89 -4.37
C TYR A 158 4.84 14.35 -3.05
N GLN A 159 5.50 15.31 -2.39
CA GLN A 159 5.03 16.24 -1.36
C GLN A 159 4.44 15.69 -0.04
N GLY A 160 4.42 14.37 0.20
CA GLY A 160 3.88 13.78 1.45
C GLY A 160 4.52 12.44 1.86
N TRP A 161 4.22 11.99 3.08
CA TRP A 161 4.75 10.73 3.64
C TRP A 161 4.16 9.49 2.96
N VAL A 162 2.88 9.57 2.54
CA VAL A 162 2.23 8.56 1.70
C VAL A 162 2.31 9.02 0.25
N GLY A 163 3.09 8.27 -0.54
CA GLY A 163 3.37 8.58 -1.93
C GLY A 163 2.35 8.03 -2.91
N ALA A 164 1.68 6.92 -2.63
CA ALA A 164 0.64 6.40 -3.52
C ALA A 164 -0.31 5.45 -2.80
N VAL A 165 -1.56 5.43 -3.25
CA VAL A 165 -2.58 4.48 -2.82
C VAL A 165 -3.23 3.83 -4.04
N MET A 166 -3.45 2.52 -3.98
CA MET A 166 -4.15 1.75 -5.02
C MET A 166 -5.13 0.76 -4.39
N THR A 167 -6.30 0.63 -4.99
CA THR A 167 -7.38 -0.27 -4.52
C THR A 167 -7.98 -1.06 -5.67
N TRP A 168 -8.72 -2.11 -5.34
CA TRP A 168 -9.70 -2.69 -6.26
C TRP A 168 -10.98 -1.86 -6.22
N GLY A 169 -11.52 -1.53 -7.39
CA GLY A 169 -12.76 -0.76 -7.51
C GLY A 169 -12.60 0.72 -7.16
N GLU A 170 -13.68 1.46 -7.31
CA GLU A 170 -13.76 2.87 -6.93
C GLU A 170 -14.23 3.00 -5.49
N ALA A 171 -13.57 3.85 -4.73
CA ALA A 171 -13.99 4.29 -3.41
C ALA A 171 -14.47 5.75 -3.53
N THR A 172 -15.12 6.26 -2.49
CA THR A 172 -15.40 7.70 -2.38
C THR A 172 -14.49 8.26 -1.29
N PRO A 173 -13.29 8.74 -1.64
CA PRO A 173 -12.43 9.40 -0.65
C PRO A 173 -13.18 10.60 -0.10
N ALA A 174 -13.35 10.66 1.23
CA ALA A 174 -14.14 11.64 1.97
C ALA A 174 -15.66 11.39 2.05
N GLY A 175 -16.14 10.21 1.67
CA GLY A 175 -17.50 9.77 1.98
C GLY A 175 -17.68 9.52 3.48
N ILE A 176 -18.76 10.07 4.04
CA ILE A 176 -19.20 9.94 5.44
C ILE A 176 -19.03 8.48 5.88
N VAL A 177 -18.11 8.21 6.83
CA VAL A 177 -18.18 6.97 7.60
C VAL A 177 -19.49 7.08 8.39
N PRO A 178 -20.51 6.24 8.13
CA PRO A 178 -21.77 6.30 8.88
C PRO A 178 -21.48 6.16 10.37
N GLU A 179 -22.25 6.85 11.21
CA GLU A 179 -22.09 6.87 12.68
C GLU A 179 -22.01 5.47 13.31
#